data_AF-A0A4S4N261-F1
#
_entry.id   AF-A0A4S4N261-F1
#
_cell.length_a   1.000
_cell.length_b   1.000
_cell.length_c   1.000
_cell.angle_alpha   90.00
_cell.angle_beta   90.00
_cell.angle_gamma   90.00
#
_symmetry.space_group_name_H-M   'P 1'
#
loop_
_entity.id
_entity.type
_entity.pdbx_description
1 polymer ?
#
loop_
_entity_poly.entity_id
_entity_poly.type
_entity_poly.pdbx_seq_one_letter_code
_entity_poly.pdbx_strand_id
1 'polypeptide(L)'
;MVGLLHHGDNSSVYSGVSKNLDGSQLEVVVKFGNNCARVEREARVYAKLHKLQGFVVPHFYGKLRGAAQGPPSELTDDLERLIADDDDRDSENEIQCLILERFGQPLGMTTEWLKVDREDKACIMDMMADVHACGVVHADFDELNILVNVAPDGNKQYRFIDWDKTVKHKPSCKWQYIFRDHVDDEFRPRGEDACCDHIIREGHSMFLWSYGYLIVPGMLTVAKDMVVPDLPTQDIIDQFQNPYMQLDKIHEYKQEGEITILFFQLVQRRLKEADELGKDFEEALTAVKRDQSYLVYEATNRWYRREYV
;
A
#
# COMPACT_ATOMS: atom_id res chain seq x y z
N MET A 1 -22.96 -14.02 -13.14
CA MET A 1 -21.68 -13.97 -12.39
C MET A 1 -20.82 -15.12 -12.89
N VAL A 2 -19.53 -14.87 -13.07
CA VAL A 2 -18.58 -15.80 -13.72
C VAL A 2 -17.61 -16.41 -12.70
N GLY A 3 -17.27 -15.70 -11.62
CA GLY A 3 -16.45 -16.23 -10.53
C GLY A 3 -16.30 -15.29 -9.34
N LEU A 4 -15.94 -15.83 -8.18
CA LEU A 4 -15.57 -15.06 -6.98
C LEU A 4 -14.16 -14.49 -7.18
N LEU A 5 -13.98 -13.19 -6.94
CA LEU A 5 -12.69 -12.50 -7.00
C LEU A 5 -12.12 -12.25 -5.62
N HIS A 6 -12.96 -11.86 -4.66
CA HIS A 6 -12.56 -11.57 -3.29
C HIS A 6 -13.72 -11.84 -2.32
N HIS A 7 -13.39 -12.32 -1.14
CA HIS A 7 -14.33 -12.44 -0.01
C HIS A 7 -13.60 -11.99 1.25
N GLY A 8 -14.17 -11.01 1.93
CA GLY A 8 -13.71 -10.52 3.22
C GLY A 8 -14.89 -10.17 4.12
N ASP A 9 -14.58 -9.76 5.35
CA ASP A 9 -15.59 -9.53 6.38
C ASP A 9 -16.66 -8.49 5.97
N ASN A 10 -16.28 -7.55 5.11
CA ASN A 10 -17.10 -6.40 4.74
C ASN A 10 -17.73 -6.49 3.36
N SER A 11 -17.18 -7.31 2.46
CA SER A 11 -17.68 -7.39 1.10
C SER A 11 -17.33 -8.70 0.40
N SER A 12 -18.16 -9.06 -0.57
CA SER A 12 -17.88 -10.13 -1.52
C SER A 12 -17.89 -9.55 -2.93
N VAL A 13 -16.83 -9.86 -3.68
CA VAL A 13 -16.58 -9.28 -5.00
C VAL A 13 -16.60 -10.40 -6.03
N TYR A 14 -17.43 -10.26 -7.06
CA TYR A 14 -17.59 -11.24 -8.12
C TYR A 14 -17.30 -10.63 -9.48
N SER A 15 -16.78 -11.45 -10.41
CA SER A 15 -16.74 -11.11 -11.82
C SER A 15 -18.08 -11.37 -12.48
N GLY A 16 -18.41 -10.56 -13.48
CA GLY A 16 -19.62 -10.69 -14.27
C GLY A 16 -19.41 -10.20 -15.69
N VAL A 17 -20.43 -10.43 -16.52
CA VAL A 17 -20.52 -9.89 -17.87
C VAL A 17 -21.86 -9.19 -17.99
N SER A 18 -21.83 -7.95 -18.47
CA SER A 18 -22.99 -7.15 -18.85
C SER A 18 -22.98 -6.95 -20.37
N LYS A 19 -24.02 -6.29 -20.89
CA LYS A 19 -24.08 -5.87 -22.29
C LYS A 19 -24.14 -4.35 -22.36
N ASN A 20 -23.33 -3.77 -23.24
CA ASN A 20 -23.47 -2.38 -23.65
C ASN A 20 -24.76 -2.19 -24.46
N LEU A 21 -25.14 -0.93 -24.67
CA LEU A 21 -26.34 -0.57 -25.46
C LEU A 21 -26.24 -1.04 -26.92
N ASP A 22 -25.02 -1.14 -27.45
CA ASP A 22 -24.74 -1.66 -28.80
C ASP A 22 -24.73 -3.21 -28.87
N GLY A 23 -24.97 -3.88 -27.73
CA GLY A 23 -24.97 -5.33 -27.61
C GLY A 23 -23.59 -5.96 -27.39
N SER A 24 -22.50 -5.18 -27.41
CA SER A 24 -21.16 -5.68 -27.09
C SER A 24 -21.07 -6.13 -25.63
N GLN A 25 -20.24 -7.14 -25.36
CA GLN A 25 -20.03 -7.62 -24.00
C GLN A 25 -19.14 -6.66 -23.22
N LEU A 26 -19.50 -6.44 -21.95
CA LEU A 26 -18.75 -5.63 -21.01
C LEU A 26 -18.42 -6.48 -19.80
N GLU A 27 -17.14 -6.69 -19.51
CA GLU A 27 -16.74 -7.31 -18.25
C GLU A 27 -16.93 -6.33 -17.09
N VAL A 28 -17.53 -6.83 -16.02
CA VAL A 28 -17.83 -6.02 -14.83
C VAL A 28 -17.42 -6.74 -13.56
N VAL A 29 -17.25 -5.95 -12.51
CA VAL A 29 -17.15 -6.40 -11.12
C VAL A 29 -18.44 -6.05 -10.41
N VAL A 30 -18.96 -7.01 -9.63
CA VAL A 30 -20.12 -6.84 -8.77
C VAL A 30 -19.65 -6.96 -7.32
N LYS A 31 -19.62 -5.84 -6.60
CA LYS A 31 -19.21 -5.79 -5.18
C LYS A 31 -20.46 -5.70 -4.31
N PHE A 32 -20.72 -6.75 -3.52
CA PHE A 32 -21.75 -6.77 -2.49
C PHE A 32 -21.14 -6.32 -1.18
N GLY A 33 -21.70 -5.28 -0.57
CA GLY A 33 -21.35 -4.92 0.81
C GLY A 33 -22.28 -5.61 1.79
N ASN A 34 -21.78 -5.89 3.00
CA ASN A 34 -22.59 -6.42 4.09
C ASN A 34 -23.47 -5.37 4.80
N ASN A 35 -23.35 -4.10 4.41
CA ASN A 35 -24.04 -2.96 4.98
C ASN A 35 -24.37 -1.97 3.86
N CYS A 36 -25.64 -1.61 3.69
CA CYS A 36 -26.07 -0.79 2.56
C CYS A 36 -25.57 0.65 2.72
N ALA A 37 -25.53 1.19 3.94
CA ALA A 37 -24.99 2.53 4.19
C ALA A 37 -23.51 2.68 3.74
N ARG A 38 -22.69 1.62 3.87
CA ARG A 38 -21.31 1.60 3.32
C ARG A 38 -21.31 1.61 1.80
N VAL A 39 -22.13 0.76 1.17
CA VAL A 39 -22.29 0.72 -0.30
C VAL A 39 -22.75 2.08 -0.83
N GLU A 40 -23.69 2.73 -0.15
CA GLU A 40 -24.15 4.08 -0.50
C GLU A 40 -23.03 5.11 -0.44
N ARG A 41 -22.24 5.09 0.64
CA ARG A 41 -21.15 6.02 0.85
C ARG A 41 -20.10 5.87 -0.25
N GLU A 42 -19.69 4.63 -0.53
CA GLU A 42 -18.74 4.31 -1.60
C GLU A 42 -19.27 4.76 -2.98
N ALA A 43 -20.54 4.47 -3.30
CA ALA A 43 -21.16 4.93 -4.56
C ALA A 43 -21.13 6.46 -4.74
N ARG A 44 -21.35 7.22 -3.65
CA ARG A 44 -21.28 8.69 -3.68
C ARG A 44 -19.86 9.19 -3.96
N VAL A 45 -18.83 8.47 -3.50
CA VAL A 45 -17.44 8.81 -3.79
C VAL A 45 -17.14 8.58 -5.28
N TYR A 46 -17.53 7.43 -5.84
CA TYR A 46 -17.40 7.18 -7.28
C TYR A 46 -18.08 8.25 -8.14
N ALA A 47 -19.30 8.67 -7.78
CA ALA A 47 -20.00 9.74 -8.46
C ALA A 47 -19.24 11.08 -8.38
N LYS A 48 -18.64 11.39 -7.22
CA LYS A 48 -17.82 12.59 -7.02
C LYS A 48 -16.54 12.55 -7.86
N LEU A 49 -15.94 11.37 -8.02
CA LEU A 49 -14.72 11.12 -8.80
C LEU A 49 -14.99 10.84 -10.29
N HIS A 50 -16.16 11.21 -10.83
CA HIS A 50 -16.54 10.90 -12.22
C HIS A 50 -15.51 11.30 -13.29
N LYS A 51 -14.78 12.41 -13.08
CA LYS A 51 -13.73 12.86 -14.03
C LYS A 51 -12.49 11.98 -14.03
N LEU A 52 -12.32 11.17 -12.99
CA LEU A 52 -11.16 10.30 -12.80
C LEU A 52 -11.48 8.83 -13.09
N GLN A 53 -12.72 8.51 -13.45
CA GLN A 53 -13.13 7.15 -13.78
C GLN A 53 -12.48 6.66 -15.08
N GLY A 54 -12.00 5.42 -15.07
CA GLY A 54 -11.24 4.83 -16.18
C GLY A 54 -9.76 5.25 -16.21
N PHE A 55 -9.31 6.07 -15.26
CA PHE A 55 -7.92 6.51 -15.15
C PHE A 55 -7.37 6.35 -13.73
N VAL A 56 -7.91 7.08 -12.75
CA VAL A 56 -7.51 6.93 -11.33
C VAL A 56 -8.36 5.91 -10.59
N VAL A 57 -9.64 5.84 -10.92
CA VAL A 57 -10.60 4.92 -10.28
C VAL A 57 -11.34 4.11 -11.33
N PRO A 58 -11.87 2.91 -11.00
CA PRO A 58 -12.66 2.13 -11.94
C PRO A 58 -13.86 2.93 -12.49
N HIS A 59 -14.30 2.64 -13.71
CA HIS A 59 -15.63 3.08 -14.14
C HIS A 59 -16.71 2.56 -13.18
N PHE A 60 -17.59 3.47 -12.76
CA PHE A 60 -18.75 3.15 -11.93
C PHE A 60 -20.00 3.16 -12.81
N TYR A 61 -20.49 1.97 -13.12
CA TYR A 61 -21.66 1.78 -13.98
C TYR A 61 -22.98 1.97 -13.22
N GLY A 62 -22.95 1.86 -11.90
CA GLY A 62 -24.08 2.18 -11.05
C GLY A 62 -24.18 1.28 -9.82
N LYS A 63 -25.24 1.51 -9.06
CA LYS A 63 -25.62 0.73 -7.88
C LYS A 63 -26.91 -0.01 -8.17
N LEU A 64 -26.98 -1.28 -7.78
CA LEU A 64 -28.23 -2.05 -7.79
C LEU A 64 -28.71 -2.28 -6.36
N ARG A 65 -30.03 -2.31 -6.20
CA ARG A 65 -30.73 -2.63 -4.95
C ARG A 65 -31.67 -3.79 -5.23
N GLY A 66 -31.66 -4.78 -4.36
CA GLY A 66 -32.54 -5.93 -4.39
C GLY A 66 -32.97 -6.33 -2.99
N ALA A 67 -33.80 -7.35 -2.90
CA ALA A 67 -34.16 -7.98 -1.65
C ALA A 67 -33.77 -9.46 -1.71
N ALA A 68 -33.12 -9.96 -0.68
CA ALA A 68 -32.98 -11.38 -0.42
C ALA A 68 -34.38 -11.95 -0.18
N GLN A 69 -34.73 -13.02 -0.90
CA GLN A 69 -35.84 -13.87 -0.44
C GLN A 69 -35.31 -14.71 0.71
N GLY A 70 -35.39 -14.17 1.93
CA GLY A 70 -35.24 -14.95 3.14
C GLY A 70 -36.40 -15.95 3.28
N PRO A 71 -36.26 -17.02 4.09
CA PRO A 71 -37.43 -17.74 4.57
C PRO A 71 -38.37 -16.73 5.25
N PRO A 72 -39.70 -16.86 5.10
CA PRO A 72 -40.64 -15.94 5.73
C PRO A 72 -40.33 -15.86 7.23
N SER A 73 -40.09 -14.62 7.69
CA SER A 73 -40.00 -14.29 9.11
C SER A 73 -41.21 -14.89 9.82
N GLU A 74 -41.01 -15.80 10.77
CA GLU A 74 -42.10 -16.30 11.63
C GLU A 74 -42.56 -15.24 12.65
N LEU A 75 -41.93 -14.06 12.66
CA LEU A 75 -42.34 -12.94 13.49
C LEU A 75 -43.52 -12.22 12.84
N THR A 76 -44.61 -12.13 13.59
CA THR A 76 -45.84 -11.44 13.19
C THR A 76 -45.57 -9.95 12.95
N ASP A 77 -46.14 -9.39 11.87
CA ASP A 77 -46.07 -7.98 11.44
C ASP A 77 -46.22 -6.94 12.58
N ASP A 78 -46.89 -7.28 13.67
CA ASP A 78 -47.16 -6.40 14.80
C ASP A 78 -45.97 -6.25 15.77
N LEU A 79 -45.06 -7.24 15.84
CA LEU A 79 -43.86 -7.16 16.70
C LEU A 79 -42.72 -6.39 16.03
N GLU A 80 -42.58 -6.53 14.71
CA GLU A 80 -41.60 -5.77 13.90
C GLU A 80 -41.89 -4.26 13.92
N ARG A 81 -43.17 -3.87 13.99
CA ARG A 81 -43.61 -2.46 14.13
C ARG A 81 -43.37 -1.86 15.52
N LEU A 82 -43.30 -2.68 16.57
CA LEU A 82 -43.08 -2.20 17.94
C LEU A 82 -41.60 -2.01 18.30
N ILE A 83 -40.70 -2.67 17.57
CA ILE A 83 -39.23 -2.49 17.69
C ILE A 83 -38.78 -1.43 16.67
N ALA A 84 -39.72 -0.65 16.11
CA ALA A 84 -39.52 0.24 14.97
C ALA A 84 -38.96 1.64 15.29
N ASP A 85 -38.13 1.82 16.32
CA ASP A 85 -37.55 3.13 16.63
C ASP A 85 -36.32 3.45 15.75
N ASP A 86 -36.45 4.61 15.09
CA ASP A 86 -35.53 5.56 14.44
C ASP A 86 -34.20 5.11 13.74
N ASP A 87 -34.21 5.43 12.44
CA ASP A 87 -33.11 5.93 11.57
C ASP A 87 -32.02 4.99 10.97
N ASP A 88 -31.89 3.72 11.37
CA ASP A 88 -30.78 2.87 10.88
C ASP A 88 -31.17 1.45 10.40
N ARG A 89 -32.42 1.23 9.97
CA ARG A 89 -32.82 -0.05 9.35
C ARG A 89 -32.57 -0.07 7.85
N ASP A 90 -31.37 -0.47 7.46
CA ASP A 90 -31.24 -1.37 6.32
C ASP A 90 -32.24 -2.50 6.58
N SER A 91 -33.26 -2.69 5.73
CA SER A 91 -34.18 -3.80 5.95
C SER A 91 -33.35 -5.08 5.96
N GLU A 92 -33.56 -6.00 6.90
CA GLU A 92 -32.69 -7.18 7.09
C GLU A 92 -32.50 -8.03 5.82
N ASN A 93 -33.37 -7.83 4.84
CA ASN A 93 -33.36 -8.49 3.55
C ASN A 93 -32.87 -7.61 2.40
N GLU A 94 -32.48 -6.36 2.62
CA GLU A 94 -31.98 -5.51 1.55
C GLU A 94 -30.56 -5.89 1.16
N ILE A 95 -30.36 -6.07 -0.15
CA ILE A 95 -29.04 -6.29 -0.74
C ILE A 95 -28.73 -5.10 -1.65
N GLN A 96 -27.58 -4.47 -1.44
CA GLN A 96 -27.03 -3.49 -2.38
C GLN A 96 -25.70 -3.96 -2.96
N CYS A 97 -25.46 -3.65 -4.23
CA CYS A 97 -24.16 -3.88 -4.86
C CYS A 97 -23.73 -2.75 -5.79
N LEU A 98 -22.42 -2.63 -5.96
CA LEU A 98 -21.80 -1.73 -6.94
C LEU A 98 -21.45 -2.51 -8.19
N ILE A 99 -21.69 -1.90 -9.35
CA ILE A 99 -21.28 -2.40 -10.65
C ILE A 99 -20.11 -1.54 -11.14
N LEU A 100 -18.93 -2.15 -11.23
CA LEU A 100 -17.66 -1.48 -11.50
C LEU A 100 -16.96 -2.08 -12.73
N GLU A 101 -16.03 -1.34 -13.31
CA GLU A 101 -15.06 -1.84 -14.30
C GLU A 101 -14.32 -3.07 -13.77
N ARG A 102 -14.21 -4.11 -14.61
CA ARG A 102 -13.26 -5.19 -14.35
C ARG A 102 -11.87 -4.72 -14.74
N PHE A 103 -10.98 -4.62 -13.75
CA PHE A 103 -9.63 -4.11 -13.95
C PHE A 103 -8.60 -4.90 -13.16
N GLY A 104 -7.51 -5.29 -13.81
CA GLY A 104 -6.27 -5.73 -13.17
C GLY A 104 -6.38 -6.76 -12.05
N GLN A 105 -5.41 -6.72 -11.14
CA GLN A 105 -5.34 -7.44 -9.86
C GLN A 105 -4.85 -6.47 -8.78
N PRO A 106 -5.14 -6.69 -7.48
CA PRO A 106 -4.53 -5.89 -6.41
C PRO A 106 -3.00 -5.85 -6.53
N LEU A 107 -2.41 -4.70 -6.18
CA LEU A 107 -0.96 -4.46 -6.24
C LEU A 107 -0.22 -5.39 -5.27
N GLY A 108 -0.90 -5.90 -4.24
CA GLY A 108 -0.35 -6.93 -3.37
C GLY A 108 -1.32 -8.01 -2.88
N MET A 109 -0.84 -9.27 -2.89
CA MET A 109 -1.08 -10.24 -1.82
C MET A 109 0.24 -10.62 -1.09
N THR A 110 1.40 -10.15 -1.60
CA THR A 110 2.76 -10.55 -1.17
C THR A 110 3.83 -9.45 -1.36
N THR A 111 3.41 -8.21 -1.60
CA THR A 111 4.28 -7.08 -1.96
C THR A 111 4.19 -6.00 -0.89
N GLU A 112 5.22 -5.93 -0.06
CA GLU A 112 5.52 -4.74 0.74
C GLU A 112 5.83 -3.60 -0.24
N TRP A 113 5.34 -2.38 0.02
CA TRP A 113 5.70 -1.16 -0.73
C TRP A 113 7.16 -1.09 -1.21
N LEU A 114 8.10 -1.69 -0.48
CA LEU A 114 9.51 -1.84 -0.86
C LEU A 114 9.74 -2.42 -2.26
N LYS A 115 8.87 -3.31 -2.74
CA LYS A 115 9.00 -3.99 -4.04
C LYS A 115 8.39 -3.20 -5.21
N VAL A 116 7.57 -2.20 -4.93
CA VAL A 116 7.00 -1.34 -5.96
C VAL A 116 8.10 -0.40 -6.44
N ASP A 117 8.31 -0.35 -7.77
CA ASP A 117 9.34 0.52 -8.33
C ASP A 117 9.00 2.00 -8.10
N ARG A 118 10.02 2.86 -8.21
CA ARG A 118 9.88 4.26 -7.84
C ARG A 118 8.98 5.03 -8.80
N GLU A 119 9.05 4.70 -10.09
CA GLU A 119 8.22 5.30 -11.15
C GLU A 119 6.75 5.01 -10.90
N ASP A 120 6.41 3.78 -10.52
CA ASP A 120 5.07 3.34 -10.15
C ASP A 120 4.59 4.06 -8.89
N LYS A 121 5.43 4.16 -7.85
CA LYS A 121 5.08 4.91 -6.62
C LYS A 121 4.79 6.37 -6.94
N ALA A 122 5.61 7.01 -7.76
CA ALA A 122 5.40 8.39 -8.19
C ALA A 122 4.10 8.53 -8.99
N CYS A 123 3.81 7.59 -9.91
CA CYS A 123 2.55 7.54 -10.66
C CYS A 123 1.34 7.43 -9.74
N ILE A 124 1.38 6.51 -8.77
CA ILE A 124 0.33 6.33 -7.75
C ILE A 124 0.17 7.61 -6.91
N MET A 125 1.25 8.29 -6.55
CA MET A 125 1.18 9.52 -5.76
C MET A 125 0.60 10.71 -6.56
N ASP A 126 0.86 10.81 -7.86
CA ASP A 126 0.17 11.76 -8.75
C ASP A 126 -1.34 11.49 -8.76
N MET A 127 -1.74 10.22 -8.88
CA MET A 127 -3.15 9.82 -8.83
C MET A 127 -3.81 10.17 -7.48
N MET A 128 -3.08 10.05 -6.38
CA MET A 128 -3.56 10.50 -5.06
C MET A 128 -3.76 12.01 -5.02
N ALA A 129 -2.86 12.80 -5.61
CA ALA A 129 -3.03 14.24 -5.72
C ALA A 129 -4.29 14.62 -6.50
N ASP A 130 -4.62 13.91 -7.59
CA ASP A 130 -5.85 14.10 -8.37
C ASP A 130 -7.13 13.82 -7.54
N VAL A 131 -7.12 12.76 -6.74
CA VAL A 131 -8.21 12.44 -5.80
C VAL A 131 -8.38 13.54 -4.75
N HIS A 132 -7.27 14.04 -4.22
CA HIS A 132 -7.26 15.11 -3.23
C HIS A 132 -7.74 16.44 -3.82
N ALA A 133 -7.43 16.74 -5.08
CA ALA A 133 -7.95 17.88 -5.82
C ALA A 133 -9.48 17.82 -5.96
N CYS A 134 -10.06 16.62 -5.99
CA CYS A 134 -11.51 16.41 -5.91
C CYS A 134 -12.09 16.56 -4.48
N GLY A 135 -11.27 16.91 -3.50
CA GLY A 135 -11.68 17.11 -2.10
C GLY A 135 -11.99 15.80 -1.37
N VAL A 136 -11.31 14.71 -1.73
CA VAL A 136 -11.50 13.34 -1.22
C VAL A 136 -10.17 12.85 -0.64
N VAL A 137 -10.23 12.14 0.49
CA VAL A 137 -9.09 11.43 1.10
C VAL A 137 -9.42 9.95 1.14
N HIS A 138 -8.54 9.11 0.59
CA HIS A 138 -8.61 7.66 0.72
C HIS A 138 -8.02 7.25 2.08
N ALA A 139 -8.83 7.12 3.13
CA ALA A 139 -8.29 6.91 4.48
C ALA A 139 -7.86 5.46 4.79
N ASP A 140 -8.07 4.55 3.83
CA ASP A 140 -7.61 3.15 3.86
C ASP A 140 -6.64 2.88 2.71
N PHE A 141 -5.72 3.81 2.47
CA PHE A 141 -4.77 3.70 1.37
C PHE A 141 -3.73 2.61 1.68
N ASP A 142 -3.78 1.53 0.91
CA ASP A 142 -2.98 0.31 1.08
C ASP A 142 -2.79 -0.38 -0.29
N GLU A 143 -1.74 -1.20 -0.45
CA GLU A 143 -1.45 -1.95 -1.67
C GLU A 143 -2.64 -2.80 -2.14
N LEU A 144 -3.42 -3.37 -1.22
CA LEU A 144 -4.61 -4.17 -1.53
C LEU A 144 -5.73 -3.34 -2.19
N ASN A 145 -5.74 -2.03 -1.92
CA ASN A 145 -6.75 -1.09 -2.40
C ASN A 145 -6.30 -0.36 -3.68
N ILE A 146 -5.23 -0.84 -4.32
CA ILE A 146 -4.76 -0.38 -5.63
C ILE A 146 -4.74 -1.57 -6.58
N LEU A 147 -5.50 -1.49 -7.66
CA LEU A 147 -5.43 -2.48 -8.73
C LEU A 147 -4.37 -2.07 -9.75
N VAL A 148 -3.62 -3.04 -10.26
CA VAL A 148 -2.65 -2.90 -11.36
C VAL A 148 -3.05 -3.79 -12.53
N ASN A 149 -3.01 -3.23 -13.73
CA ASN A 149 -3.10 -3.96 -14.99
C ASN A 149 -1.80 -3.75 -15.78
N VAL A 150 -1.15 -4.82 -16.17
CA VAL A 150 0.09 -4.79 -16.95
C VAL A 150 -0.24 -5.17 -18.38
N ALA A 151 -0.11 -4.22 -19.30
CA ALA A 151 -0.33 -4.43 -20.71
C ALA A 151 0.76 -5.35 -21.33
N PRO A 152 0.54 -5.95 -22.51
CA PRO A 152 1.51 -6.85 -23.15
C PRO A 152 2.86 -6.22 -23.46
N ASP A 153 2.92 -4.89 -23.57
CA ASP A 153 4.16 -4.10 -23.78
C ASP A 153 4.88 -3.76 -22.46
N GLY A 154 4.35 -4.21 -21.33
CA GLY A 154 4.88 -3.93 -19.99
C GLY A 154 4.34 -2.66 -19.34
N ASN A 155 3.54 -1.85 -20.06
CA ASN A 155 2.98 -0.63 -19.49
C ASN A 155 1.97 -0.95 -18.39
N LYS A 156 2.15 -0.33 -17.23
CA LYS A 156 1.29 -0.54 -16.06
C LYS A 156 0.24 0.57 -15.96
N GLN A 157 -0.96 0.20 -15.57
CA GLN A 157 -2.05 1.11 -15.26
C GLN A 157 -2.60 0.79 -13.88
N TYR A 158 -3.00 1.81 -13.13
CA TYR A 158 -3.47 1.66 -11.75
C TYR A 158 -4.90 2.15 -11.56
N ARG A 159 -5.60 1.61 -10.57
CA ARG A 159 -6.92 2.09 -10.13
C ARG A 159 -7.07 1.99 -8.62
N PHE A 160 -7.56 3.03 -7.96
CA PHE A 160 -7.89 2.99 -6.55
C PHE A 160 -9.30 2.47 -6.32
N ILE A 161 -9.45 1.58 -5.34
CA ILE A 161 -10.70 0.90 -4.97
C ILE A 161 -10.95 0.96 -3.48
N ASP A 162 -12.14 0.54 -3.06
CA ASP A 162 -12.55 0.45 -1.65
C ASP A 162 -12.70 1.81 -0.95
N TRP A 163 -13.65 2.61 -1.44
CA TRP A 163 -13.86 3.98 -0.98
C TRP A 163 -14.78 4.10 0.25
N ASP A 164 -15.01 3.02 0.99
CA ASP A 164 -15.97 3.00 2.09
C ASP A 164 -15.46 3.73 3.35
N LYS A 165 -14.13 3.79 3.53
CA LYS A 165 -13.41 4.61 4.52
C LYS A 165 -12.91 5.92 3.93
N THR A 166 -13.75 6.61 3.17
CA THR A 166 -13.40 7.93 2.62
C THR A 166 -13.65 9.05 3.63
N VAL A 167 -12.73 10.02 3.68
CA VAL A 167 -12.90 11.26 4.44
C VAL A 167 -12.96 12.46 3.50
N LYS A 168 -13.73 13.49 3.86
CA LYS A 168 -13.77 14.74 3.10
C LYS A 168 -12.47 15.54 3.34
N HIS A 169 -11.75 15.87 2.27
CA HIS A 169 -10.57 16.73 2.35
C HIS A 169 -11.02 18.19 2.57
N LYS A 170 -10.67 18.80 3.70
CA LYS A 170 -10.88 20.23 3.98
C LYS A 170 -9.64 20.83 4.66
N PRO A 171 -9.15 22.01 4.23
CA PRO A 171 -9.54 22.79 3.04
C PRO A 171 -9.25 22.03 1.72
N SER A 172 -9.56 22.61 0.56
CA SER A 172 -9.20 22.03 -0.74
C SER A 172 -7.69 21.79 -0.80
N CYS A 173 -7.27 20.62 -1.28
CA CYS A 173 -5.86 20.31 -1.45
C CYS A 173 -5.20 21.31 -2.41
N LYS A 174 -4.04 21.83 -2.02
CA LYS A 174 -3.23 22.77 -2.82
C LYS A 174 -1.97 22.11 -3.37
N TRP A 175 -1.92 20.78 -3.38
CA TRP A 175 -0.78 20.05 -3.89
C TRP A 175 -0.61 20.33 -5.38
N GLN A 176 0.60 20.72 -5.79
CA GLN A 176 0.95 21.05 -7.18
C GLN A 176 2.18 20.29 -7.66
N TYR A 177 2.85 19.56 -6.78
CA TYR A 177 4.05 18.81 -7.09
C TYR A 177 3.69 17.56 -7.91
N ILE A 178 4.32 17.42 -9.09
CA ILE A 178 4.15 16.27 -10.00
C ILE A 178 5.27 15.28 -9.70
N PHE A 179 4.93 14.17 -9.04
CA PHE A 179 5.90 13.19 -8.56
C PHE A 179 6.69 12.55 -9.70
N ARG A 180 6.05 12.30 -10.84
CA ARG A 180 6.71 11.69 -12.00
C ARG A 180 7.81 12.55 -12.62
N ASP A 181 7.74 13.86 -12.48
CA ASP A 181 8.77 14.78 -13.00
C ASP A 181 10.02 14.81 -12.10
N HIS A 182 9.92 14.20 -10.91
CA HIS A 182 10.92 14.25 -9.85
C HIS A 182 11.23 12.85 -9.30
N VAL A 183 11.12 11.82 -10.15
CA VAL A 183 11.39 10.41 -9.79
C VAL A 183 12.83 10.20 -9.39
N ASP A 184 13.77 11.09 -9.69
CA ASP A 184 15.17 10.96 -9.27
C ASP A 184 15.58 11.91 -8.14
N ASP A 185 14.71 12.86 -7.78
CA ASP A 185 15.08 13.89 -6.81
C ASP A 185 15.03 13.35 -5.38
N GLU A 186 15.97 13.78 -4.54
CA GLU A 186 15.92 13.57 -3.08
C GLU A 186 14.88 14.46 -2.39
N PHE A 187 13.96 15.05 -3.16
CA PHE A 187 12.99 16.00 -2.67
C PHE A 187 12.07 15.34 -1.64
N ARG A 188 12.18 15.81 -0.40
CA ARG A 188 11.20 15.59 0.64
C ARG A 188 10.54 16.93 0.91
N PRO A 189 9.22 17.08 0.68
CA PRO A 189 8.52 18.32 0.98
C PRO A 189 8.68 18.66 2.45
N ARG A 190 9.10 19.90 2.75
CA ARG A 190 9.33 20.40 4.12
C ARG A 190 8.64 21.76 4.27
N GLY A 191 8.14 22.04 5.47
CA GLY A 191 7.65 23.38 5.83
C GLY A 191 6.46 23.83 4.99
N GLU A 192 6.56 25.01 4.38
CA GLU A 192 5.44 25.62 3.63
C GLU A 192 5.12 24.89 2.31
N ASP A 193 6.06 24.11 1.77
CA ASP A 193 5.85 23.27 0.57
C ASP A 193 4.99 22.03 0.88
N ALA A 194 4.84 21.68 2.16
CA ALA A 194 4.02 20.57 2.64
C ALA A 194 2.52 20.92 2.64
N CYS A 195 1.94 21.13 1.45
CA CYS A 195 0.56 21.59 1.31
C CYS A 195 -0.52 20.55 1.69
N CYS A 196 -0.15 19.30 1.99
CA CYS A 196 -1.07 18.24 2.39
C CYS A 196 -0.38 17.14 3.22
N ASP A 197 -0.64 17.10 4.53
CA ASP A 197 -0.05 16.11 5.45
C ASP A 197 -0.36 14.67 5.05
N HIS A 198 -1.54 14.41 4.51
CA HIS A 198 -1.95 13.06 4.10
C HIS A 198 -1.11 12.55 2.94
N ILE A 199 -0.88 13.36 1.90
CA ILE A 199 -0.01 12.97 0.78
C ILE A 199 1.42 12.69 1.27
N ILE A 200 1.94 13.51 2.20
CA ILE A 200 3.27 13.31 2.77
C ILE A 200 3.34 12.00 3.56
N ARG A 201 2.32 11.75 4.39
CA ARG A 201 2.20 10.54 5.18
C ARG A 201 2.15 9.31 4.27
N GLU A 202 1.32 9.29 3.25
CA GLU A 202 1.23 8.13 2.36
C GLU A 202 2.50 7.93 1.53
N GLY A 203 3.16 9.01 1.08
CA GLY A 203 4.49 8.90 0.48
C GLY A 203 5.52 8.27 1.43
N HIS A 204 5.38 8.47 2.75
CA HIS A 204 6.21 7.82 3.75
C HIS A 204 5.84 6.35 3.92
N SER A 205 4.55 6.03 4.01
CA SER A 205 4.03 4.65 4.06
C SER A 205 4.53 3.83 2.87
N MET A 206 4.60 4.45 1.69
CA MET A 206 5.08 3.84 0.45
C MET A 206 6.61 3.79 0.30
N PHE A 207 7.35 4.31 1.28
CA PHE A 207 8.81 4.51 1.20
C PHE A 207 9.25 5.30 -0.04
N LEU A 208 8.40 6.20 -0.58
CA LEU A 208 8.74 7.03 -1.72
C LEU A 208 9.89 8.00 -1.38
N TRP A 209 9.84 8.56 -0.16
CA TRP A 209 10.84 9.51 0.33
C TRP A 209 12.17 8.86 0.75
N SER A 210 12.23 7.53 0.76
CA SER A 210 13.42 6.78 1.20
C SER A 210 14.48 6.67 0.10
N TYR A 211 14.31 7.35 -1.04
CA TYR A 211 15.36 7.42 -2.03
C TYR A 211 16.58 8.19 -1.51
N GLY A 212 17.76 7.67 -1.82
CA GLY A 212 18.98 8.13 -1.18
C GLY A 212 19.13 7.62 0.26
N TYR A 213 18.24 6.77 0.77
CA TYR A 213 18.37 6.12 2.07
C TYR A 213 18.40 4.60 1.92
N LEU A 214 19.09 3.93 2.85
CA LEU A 214 18.96 2.51 3.13
C LEU A 214 17.99 2.35 4.29
N ILE A 215 17.00 1.49 4.11
CA ILE A 215 16.02 1.15 5.13
C ILE A 215 16.55 -0.08 5.84
N VAL A 216 16.97 0.09 7.09
CA VAL A 216 17.43 -1.01 7.92
C VAL A 216 16.28 -1.51 8.78
N PRO A 217 16.11 -2.84 8.92
CA PRO A 217 15.23 -3.44 9.92
C PRO A 217 15.22 -2.70 11.27
N GLY A 218 14.03 -2.31 11.74
CA GLY A 218 13.86 -1.45 12.92
C GLY A 218 13.53 0.02 12.62
N MET A 219 13.21 0.35 11.35
CA MET A 219 12.85 1.69 10.86
C MET A 219 13.97 2.73 10.90
N LEU A 220 15.24 2.30 10.90
CA LEU A 220 16.34 3.22 10.72
C LEU A 220 16.50 3.53 9.23
N THR A 221 16.51 4.81 8.86
CA THR A 221 16.90 5.27 7.53
C THR A 221 18.32 5.85 7.56
N VAL A 222 19.21 5.32 6.72
CA VAL A 222 20.60 5.77 6.61
C VAL A 222 20.80 6.40 5.25
N ALA A 223 21.16 7.68 5.18
CA ALA A 223 21.41 8.33 3.91
C ALA A 223 22.64 7.72 3.22
N LYS A 224 22.51 7.33 1.95
CA LYS A 224 23.55 6.74 1.10
C LYS A 224 24.69 7.72 0.83
N ASP A 225 24.37 9.01 0.76
CA ASP A 225 25.28 10.11 0.44
C ASP A 225 26.05 10.65 1.66
N MET A 226 25.62 10.34 2.89
CA MET A 226 26.29 10.73 4.13
C MET A 226 27.59 9.96 4.42
N VAL A 227 28.32 9.56 3.38
CA VAL A 227 29.67 8.97 3.44
C VAL A 227 29.72 7.82 4.45
N VAL A 228 28.79 6.88 4.34
CA VAL A 228 28.96 5.57 4.98
C VAL A 228 29.52 4.62 3.93
N PRO A 229 30.85 4.56 3.76
CA PRO A 229 31.45 3.69 2.76
C PRO A 229 31.08 2.24 3.06
N ASP A 230 31.02 1.44 1.99
CA ASP A 230 30.86 0.00 2.08
C ASP A 230 29.55 -0.48 2.71
N LEU A 231 28.43 0.22 2.51
CA LEU A 231 27.13 -0.38 2.77
C LEU A 231 26.66 -1.25 1.59
N PRO A 232 25.95 -2.36 1.87
CA PRO A 232 25.36 -3.19 0.84
C PRO A 232 24.13 -2.54 0.23
N THR A 233 23.73 -3.06 -0.92
CA THR A 233 22.50 -2.65 -1.61
C THR A 233 21.26 -3.03 -0.80
N GLN A 234 20.13 -2.36 -1.04
CA GLN A 234 18.89 -2.59 -0.27
C GLN A 234 18.40 -4.04 -0.37
N ASP A 235 18.53 -4.67 -1.55
CA ASP A 235 18.19 -6.08 -1.79
C ASP A 235 19.01 -7.03 -0.92
N ILE A 236 20.27 -6.71 -0.62
CA ILE A 236 21.08 -7.47 0.34
C ILE A 236 20.63 -7.19 1.77
N ILE A 237 20.29 -5.94 2.11
CA ILE A 237 19.81 -5.58 3.47
C ILE A 237 18.51 -6.30 3.81
N ASP A 238 17.54 -6.33 2.88
CA ASP A 238 16.22 -6.93 3.04
C ASP A 238 16.28 -8.45 3.27
N GLN A 239 17.43 -9.07 3.01
CA GLN A 239 17.68 -10.50 3.19
C GLN A 239 18.06 -10.88 4.63
N PHE A 240 18.29 -9.90 5.50
CA PHE A 240 18.66 -10.14 6.91
C PHE A 240 17.49 -9.84 7.84
N GLN A 241 17.30 -10.71 8.83
CA GLN A 241 16.42 -10.38 9.95
C GLN A 241 16.98 -9.22 10.75
N ASN A 242 16.09 -8.51 11.45
CA ASN A 242 16.49 -7.40 12.30
C ASN A 242 17.62 -7.82 13.27
N PRO A 243 18.83 -7.23 13.16
CA PRO A 243 19.98 -7.61 13.97
C PRO A 243 19.75 -7.39 15.47
N TYR A 244 18.82 -6.52 15.87
CA TYR A 244 18.48 -6.24 17.26
C TYR A 244 17.61 -7.31 17.93
N MET A 245 16.96 -8.21 17.17
CA MET A 245 16.25 -9.33 17.81
C MET A 245 17.19 -10.25 18.61
N GLN A 246 18.50 -10.10 18.43
CA GLN A 246 19.54 -10.90 19.08
C GLN A 246 20.31 -10.14 20.17
N LEU A 247 20.07 -8.84 20.34
CA LEU A 247 20.70 -8.03 21.39
C LEU A 247 19.75 -7.90 22.58
N ASP A 248 20.26 -8.13 23.79
CA ASP A 248 19.49 -7.89 25.03
C ASP A 248 19.04 -6.41 25.10
N LYS A 249 17.88 -6.15 25.72
CA LYS A 249 17.14 -4.86 25.79
C LYS A 249 17.89 -3.68 26.47
N ILE A 250 19.21 -3.69 26.52
CA ILE A 250 20.03 -2.80 27.34
C ILE A 250 20.45 -1.53 26.56
N HIS A 251 20.21 -1.46 25.26
CA HIS A 251 20.66 -0.34 24.42
C HIS A 251 19.59 0.75 24.23
N GLU A 252 20.00 2.02 24.31
CA GLU A 252 19.16 3.17 23.97
C GLU A 252 19.00 3.29 22.45
N TYR A 253 17.81 3.70 21.98
CA TYR A 253 17.44 3.85 20.56
C TYR A 253 18.47 4.58 19.66
N LYS A 254 19.23 5.54 20.19
CA LYS A 254 20.22 6.28 19.40
C LYS A 254 21.47 5.44 19.06
N GLN A 255 21.80 4.47 19.91
CA GLN A 255 22.96 3.59 19.76
C GLN A 255 22.68 2.48 18.75
N GLU A 256 21.41 2.11 18.62
CA GLU A 256 20.94 1.11 17.67
C GLU A 256 21.43 1.46 16.26
N GLY A 257 21.17 2.68 15.79
CA GLY A 257 21.45 3.06 14.40
C GLY A 257 22.91 2.88 13.97
N GLU A 258 23.86 3.29 14.82
CA GLU A 258 25.29 3.18 14.55
C GLU A 258 25.77 1.73 14.50
N ILE A 259 25.28 0.88 15.41
CA ILE A 259 25.61 -0.56 15.45
C ILE A 259 25.08 -1.26 14.18
N THR A 260 23.89 -0.90 13.73
CA THR A 260 23.31 -1.41 12.49
C THR A 260 24.15 -1.07 11.26
N ILE A 261 24.61 0.18 11.19
CA ILE A 261 25.45 0.63 10.10
C ILE A 261 26.74 -0.20 10.06
N LEU A 262 27.39 -0.36 11.22
CA LEU A 262 28.60 -1.18 11.35
C LEU A 262 28.34 -2.65 10.98
N PHE A 263 27.19 -3.21 11.37
CA PHE A 263 26.79 -4.56 10.99
C PHE A 263 26.70 -4.71 9.47
N PHE A 264 26.03 -3.80 8.78
CA PHE A 264 25.91 -3.89 7.32
C PHE A 264 27.22 -3.60 6.60
N GLN A 265 28.10 -2.75 7.15
CA GLN A 265 29.47 -2.59 6.63
C GLN A 265 30.29 -3.88 6.75
N LEU A 266 30.12 -4.63 7.85
CA LEU A 266 30.75 -5.94 8.01
C LEU A 266 30.20 -6.96 7.01
N VAL A 267 28.88 -6.98 6.79
CA VAL A 267 28.24 -7.81 5.75
C VAL A 267 28.85 -7.53 4.38
N GLN A 268 28.87 -6.26 3.96
CA GLN A 268 29.42 -5.88 2.65
C GLN A 268 30.91 -6.24 2.51
N ARG A 269 31.69 -6.06 3.58
CA ARG A 269 33.11 -6.45 3.59
C ARG A 269 33.29 -7.95 3.36
N ARG A 270 32.53 -8.80 4.06
CA ARG A 270 32.61 -10.25 3.90
C ARG A 270 32.21 -10.69 2.50
N LEU A 271 31.22 -10.03 1.90
CA LEU A 271 30.82 -10.30 0.53
C LEU A 271 31.93 -9.91 -0.47
N LYS A 272 32.58 -8.76 -0.29
CA LYS A 272 33.74 -8.36 -1.11
C LYS A 272 34.91 -9.33 -0.98
N GLU A 273 35.27 -9.72 0.25
CA GLU A 273 36.33 -10.71 0.50
C GLU A 273 36.04 -12.07 -0.17
N ALA A 274 34.76 -12.47 -0.21
CA ALA A 274 34.36 -13.71 -0.88
C ALA A 274 34.46 -13.61 -2.41
N ASP A 275 34.04 -12.47 -2.98
CA ASP A 275 34.16 -12.16 -4.41
C ASP A 275 35.63 -12.14 -4.86
N GLU A 276 36.51 -11.50 -4.10
CA GLU A 276 37.96 -11.48 -4.35
C GLU A 276 38.60 -12.88 -4.33
N LEU A 277 38.02 -13.81 -3.56
CA LEU A 277 38.42 -15.21 -3.51
C LEU A 277 37.76 -16.08 -4.60
N GLY A 278 36.94 -15.50 -5.48
CA GLY A 278 36.23 -16.20 -6.55
C GLY A 278 35.12 -17.13 -6.06
N LYS A 279 34.52 -16.85 -4.90
CA LYS A 279 33.39 -17.62 -4.38
C LYS A 279 32.09 -17.22 -5.06
N ASP A 280 31.17 -18.17 -5.14
CA ASP A 280 29.81 -17.90 -5.60
C ASP A 280 29.09 -16.93 -4.63
N PHE A 281 28.34 -15.97 -5.19
CA PHE A 281 27.67 -14.92 -4.43
C PHE A 281 26.59 -15.48 -3.49
N GLU A 282 25.80 -16.46 -3.93
CA GLU A 282 24.73 -17.05 -3.12
C GLU A 282 25.31 -17.91 -1.99
N GLU A 283 26.40 -18.63 -2.25
CA GLU A 283 27.15 -19.34 -1.22
C GLU A 283 27.72 -18.37 -0.18
N ALA A 284 28.33 -17.27 -0.63
CA ALA A 284 28.87 -16.24 0.25
C ALA A 284 27.78 -15.58 1.09
N LEU A 285 26.66 -15.18 0.48
CA LEU A 285 25.52 -14.58 1.18
C LEU A 285 24.93 -15.54 2.22
N THR A 286 24.80 -16.82 1.87
CA THR A 286 24.34 -17.87 2.80
C THR A 286 25.29 -18.02 3.99
N ALA A 287 26.60 -17.99 3.75
CA ALA A 287 27.59 -18.04 4.82
C ALA A 287 27.52 -16.81 5.74
N VAL A 288 27.38 -15.61 5.18
CA VAL A 288 27.24 -14.36 5.95
C VAL A 288 25.96 -14.37 6.80
N LYS A 289 24.85 -14.87 6.26
CA LYS A 289 23.59 -15.05 7.02
C LYS A 289 23.76 -16.03 8.18
N ARG A 290 24.47 -17.15 7.97
CA ARG A 290 24.76 -18.12 9.04
C ARG A 290 25.60 -17.49 10.16
N ASP A 291 26.50 -16.58 9.81
CA ASP A 291 27.39 -15.90 10.76
C ASP A 291 26.77 -14.61 11.34
N GLN A 292 25.47 -14.35 11.10
CA GLN A 292 24.80 -13.10 11.49
C GLN A 292 25.01 -12.74 12.97
N SER A 293 24.84 -13.68 13.90
CA SER A 293 25.02 -13.42 15.34
C SER A 293 26.44 -12.98 15.69
N TYR A 294 27.44 -13.57 15.02
CA TYR A 294 28.84 -13.19 15.18
C TYR A 294 29.10 -11.78 14.65
N LEU A 295 28.53 -11.44 13.50
CA LEU A 295 28.65 -10.09 12.91
C LEU A 295 27.99 -9.01 13.78
N VAL A 296 26.84 -9.32 14.39
CA VAL A 296 26.19 -8.42 15.37
C VAL A 296 27.09 -8.20 16.59
N TYR A 297 27.69 -9.26 17.14
CA TYR A 297 28.65 -9.16 18.23
C TYR A 297 29.88 -8.33 17.84
N GLU A 298 30.43 -8.55 16.63
CA GLU A 298 31.58 -7.81 16.13
C GLU A 298 31.25 -6.31 15.94
N ALA A 299 30.10 -5.98 15.34
CA ALA A 299 29.63 -4.61 15.18
C ALA A 299 29.47 -3.90 16.52
N THR A 300 28.86 -4.58 17.50
CA THR A 300 28.66 -4.06 18.86
C THR A 300 30.00 -3.77 19.55
N ASN A 301 30.98 -4.67 19.44
CA ASN A 301 32.30 -4.45 20.01
C ASN A 301 33.05 -3.28 19.35
N ARG A 302 33.00 -3.17 18.02
CA ARG A 302 33.62 -2.05 17.30
C ARG A 302 33.02 -0.72 17.73
N TRP A 303 31.70 -0.68 17.88
CA TRP A 303 31.00 0.48 18.40
C TRP A 303 31.49 0.86 19.80
N TYR A 304 31.56 -0.10 20.74
CA TYR A 304 32.08 0.15 22.09
C TYR A 304 33.53 0.67 22.10
N ARG A 305 34.37 0.18 21.19
CA ARG A 305 35.76 0.62 21.06
C ARG A 305 35.93 1.95 20.30
N ARG A 306 34.84 2.51 19.76
CA ARG A 306 34.86 3.69 18.85
C ARG A 306 35.78 3.47 17.64
N GLU A 307 35.88 2.23 17.18
CA GLU A 307 36.60 1.87 15.95
C GLU A 307 35.66 2.10 14.76
N TYR A 308 35.52 3.38 14.38
CA TYR A 308 34.88 3.75 13.12
C TYR A 308 35.87 3.45 11.99
N VAL A 309 35.42 2.70 10.99
CA VAL A 309 36.20 2.35 9.78
C VAL A 309 36.15 3.53 8.81
#